data_AF-A0A930R7V6-F1
#
_entry.id   AF-A0A930R7V6-F1
#
_cell.length_a   1.000
_cell.length_b   1.000
_cell.length_c   1.000
_cell.angle_alpha   90.00
_cell.angle_beta   90.00
_cell.angle_gamma   90.00
#
_symmetry.space_group_name_H-M   'P 1'
#
loop_
_entity.id
_entity.type
_entity.pdbx_description
1 polymer ?
#
loop_
_entity_poly.entity_id
_entity_poly.type
_entity_poly.pdbx_seq_one_letter_code
_entity_poly.pdbx_strand_id
1 'polypeptide(L)'
;MWKLIVTIVCMGILFIFMNHVYTKLFKPTVKRKIQLIDLIFIFLTYIAVRFSVYLIYSLWSSMAYRTNGLKLVDFFFAVGLPLTIDKFIFAFEALDLVCIAPLFEEFLFRGFLNNLLRGKVNAFVRMSIVSILFAVLHMPYIQNWIQFIAYLIFSIVLFLMYERRRSLFDAILLHSLSNGLLVILFIEIPKRFF
;
A
#
# COMPACT_ATOMS: atom_id res chain seq x y z
N MET A 1 21.25 -10.35 12.34
CA MET A 1 21.68 -10.59 10.94
C MET A 1 21.16 -11.91 10.36
N TRP A 2 21.39 -13.09 10.96
CA TRP A 2 20.91 -14.36 10.40
C TRP A 2 19.38 -14.43 10.16
N LYS A 3 18.57 -14.05 11.15
CA LYS A 3 17.10 -14.00 11.01
C LYS A 3 16.64 -13.16 9.81
N LEU A 4 17.29 -12.02 9.59
CA LEU A 4 17.01 -11.12 8.47
C LEU A 4 17.27 -11.78 7.11
N ILE A 5 18.43 -12.43 6.97
CA ILE A 5 18.81 -13.14 5.75
C ILE A 5 17.79 -14.25 5.46
N VAL A 6 17.44 -15.04 6.48
CA VAL A 6 16.43 -16.11 6.35
C VAL A 6 15.09 -15.53 5.90
N THR A 7 14.62 -14.44 6.50
CA THR A 7 13.36 -13.80 6.09
C THR A 7 13.39 -13.34 4.64
N ILE A 8 14.45 -12.67 4.19
CA ILE A 8 14.58 -12.20 2.80
C ILE A 8 14.56 -13.39 1.82
N VAL A 9 15.27 -14.48 2.14
CA VAL A 9 15.30 -15.69 1.32
C VAL A 9 13.90 -16.34 1.26
N CYS A 10 13.23 -16.48 2.41
CA CYS A 10 11.88 -17.03 2.47
C CYS A 10 10.88 -16.18 1.67
N MET A 11 10.95 -14.85 1.77
CA MET A 11 10.10 -13.94 0.99
C MET A 11 10.40 -14.04 -0.52
N GLY A 12 11.67 -14.16 -0.90
CA GLY A 12 12.05 -14.37 -2.29
C GLY A 12 11.47 -15.66 -2.88
N ILE A 13 11.57 -16.77 -2.14
CA ILE A 13 11.00 -18.06 -2.54
C ILE A 13 9.47 -17.96 -2.63
N LEU A 14 8.83 -17.35 -1.64
CA LEU A 14 7.37 -17.17 -1.62
C LEU A 14 6.90 -16.33 -2.82
N PHE A 15 7.61 -15.25 -3.14
CA PHE A 15 7.30 -14.41 -4.29
C PHE A 15 7.42 -15.19 -5.61
N ILE A 16 8.50 -15.95 -5.81
CA ILE A 16 8.69 -16.78 -7.01
C ILE A 16 7.55 -17.77 -7.15
N PHE A 17 7.19 -18.46 -6.06
CA PHE A 17 6.09 -19.40 -6.04
C PHE A 17 4.75 -18.73 -6.36
N MET A 18 4.43 -17.61 -5.70
CA MET A 18 3.20 -16.86 -5.96
C MET A 18 3.12 -16.35 -7.40
N ASN A 19 4.21 -15.82 -7.94
CA ASN A 19 4.26 -15.37 -9.33
C ASN A 19 4.09 -16.53 -10.32
N HIS A 20 4.70 -17.69 -10.04
CA HIS A 20 4.52 -18.90 -10.85
C HIS A 20 3.05 -19.35 -10.86
N VAL A 21 2.41 -19.45 -9.68
CA VAL A 21 1.00 -19.83 -9.58
C VAL A 21 0.09 -18.79 -10.25
N TYR A 22 0.33 -17.50 -9.99
CA TYR A 22 -0.44 -16.39 -10.56
C TYR A 22 -0.43 -16.41 -12.09
N THR A 23 0.76 -16.52 -12.69
CA THR A 23 0.92 -16.54 -14.15
C THR A 23 0.30 -17.78 -14.78
N LYS A 24 0.43 -18.95 -14.13
CA LYS A 24 -0.16 -20.20 -14.61
C LYS A 24 -1.69 -20.18 -14.56
N LEU A 25 -2.28 -19.69 -13.47
CA LEU A 25 -3.74 -19.70 -13.27
C LEU A 25 -4.46 -18.62 -14.10
N PHE A 26 -3.93 -17.39 -14.13
CA PHE A 26 -4.69 -16.25 -14.66
C PHE A 26 -4.17 -15.72 -16.00
N LYS A 27 -2.97 -16.12 -16.45
CA LYS A 27 -2.35 -15.65 -17.70
C LYS A 27 -2.50 -14.13 -17.87
N PRO A 28 -1.98 -13.34 -16.91
CA PRO A 28 -2.30 -11.93 -16.79
C PRO A 28 -1.90 -11.14 -18.05
N THR A 29 -2.86 -10.38 -18.59
CA THR A 29 -2.62 -9.49 -19.73
C THR A 29 -2.78 -8.04 -19.30
N VAL A 30 -1.68 -7.28 -19.43
CA VAL A 30 -1.70 -5.83 -19.22
C VAL A 30 -2.28 -5.20 -20.49
N LYS A 31 -3.29 -4.33 -20.35
CA LYS A 31 -4.01 -3.70 -21.46
C LYS A 31 -3.07 -2.89 -22.38
N ARG A 32 -2.06 -2.23 -21.79
CA ARG A 32 -1.03 -1.48 -22.50
C ARG A 32 0.22 -1.28 -21.63
N LYS A 33 1.37 -1.08 -22.27
CA LYS A 33 2.63 -0.74 -21.59
C LYS A 33 2.49 0.57 -20.79
N ILE A 34 3.34 0.70 -19.76
CA ILE A 34 3.37 1.90 -18.94
C ILE A 34 3.96 3.07 -19.73
N GLN A 35 3.38 4.25 -19.53
CA GLN A 35 3.77 5.51 -20.14
C GLN A 35 3.97 6.57 -19.06
N LEU A 36 4.62 7.69 -19.39
CA LEU A 36 4.85 8.78 -18.45
C LEU A 36 3.53 9.31 -17.85
N ILE A 37 2.46 9.39 -18.64
CA ILE A 37 1.13 9.80 -18.18
C ILE A 37 0.59 8.87 -17.07
N ASP A 38 0.97 7.59 -17.06
CA ASP A 38 0.56 6.65 -16.01
C ASP A 38 1.28 6.93 -14.70
N LEU A 39 2.57 7.26 -14.78
CA LEU A 39 3.37 7.63 -13.61
C LEU A 39 2.85 8.93 -13.00
N ILE A 40 2.55 9.93 -13.84
CA ILE A 40 1.92 11.18 -13.41
C ILE A 40 0.56 10.89 -12.76
N PHE A 41 -0.27 10.06 -13.37
CA PHE A 41 -1.58 9.69 -12.82
C PHE A 41 -1.46 8.98 -11.47
N ILE A 42 -0.52 8.04 -11.31
CA ILE A 42 -0.24 7.36 -10.03
C ILE A 42 0.21 8.38 -8.98
N PHE A 43 1.12 9.29 -9.34
CA PHE A 43 1.63 10.30 -8.42
C PHE A 43 0.54 11.30 -7.99
N LEU A 44 -0.30 11.76 -8.90
CA LEU A 44 -1.45 12.61 -8.57
C LEU A 44 -2.47 11.88 -7.70
N THR A 45 -2.71 10.60 -7.98
CA THR A 45 -3.58 9.76 -7.14
C THR A 45 -3.00 9.61 -5.73
N TYR A 46 -1.69 9.42 -5.60
CA TYR A 46 -0.99 9.41 -4.31
C TYR A 46 -1.21 10.73 -3.55
N ILE A 47 -0.97 11.88 -4.18
CA ILE A 47 -1.19 13.20 -3.55
C ILE A 47 -2.64 13.34 -3.09
N ALA A 48 -3.60 12.99 -3.95
CA ALA A 48 -5.01 13.07 -3.65
C ALA A 48 -5.39 12.18 -2.45
N VAL A 49 -4.94 10.92 -2.44
CA VAL A 49 -5.17 9.98 -1.33
C VAL A 49 -4.58 10.54 -0.04
N ARG A 50 -3.31 10.97 -0.03
CA ARG A 50 -2.67 11.50 1.18
C ARG A 50 -3.39 12.73 1.70
N PHE A 51 -3.78 13.64 0.81
CA PHE A 51 -4.54 14.83 1.18
C PHE A 51 -5.92 14.48 1.74
N SER A 52 -6.65 13.54 1.11
CA SER A 52 -7.94 13.08 1.61
C SER A 52 -7.84 12.43 2.98
N VAL A 53 -6.85 11.57 3.22
CA VAL A 53 -6.64 10.95 4.54
C VAL A 53 -6.25 12.00 5.58
N TYR A 54 -5.43 12.99 5.21
CA TYR A 54 -5.11 14.12 6.09
C TYR A 54 -6.36 14.89 6.50
N LEU A 55 -7.23 15.23 5.56
CA LEU A 55 -8.48 15.96 5.86
C LEU A 55 -9.37 15.14 6.79
N ILE A 56 -9.54 13.85 6.50
CA ILE A 56 -10.34 12.93 7.33
C ILE A 56 -9.77 12.87 8.75
N TYR A 57 -8.45 12.71 8.89
CA TYR A 57 -7.78 12.66 10.19
C TYR A 57 -7.90 13.99 10.95
N SER A 58 -7.67 15.12 10.28
CA SER A 58 -7.73 16.45 10.89
C SER A 58 -9.15 16.81 11.35
N LEU A 59 -10.17 16.50 10.53
CA LEU A 59 -11.57 16.66 10.88
C LEU A 59 -11.93 15.80 12.10
N TRP A 60 -11.51 14.53 12.12
CA TRP A 60 -11.72 13.66 13.27
C TRP A 60 -11.04 14.18 14.54
N SER A 61 -9.76 14.56 14.46
CA SER A 61 -9.00 15.04 15.60
C SER A 61 -9.61 16.30 16.21
N SER A 62 -10.08 17.21 15.37
CA SER A 62 -10.79 18.42 15.80
C SER A 62 -12.13 18.09 16.47
N MET A 63 -12.93 17.18 15.88
CA MET A 63 -14.23 16.78 16.43
C MET A 63 -14.13 15.96 17.72
N ALA A 64 -13.24 14.97 17.76
CA ALA A 64 -13.13 14.01 18.86
C ALA A 64 -12.32 14.53 20.04
N TYR A 65 -11.23 15.27 19.77
CA TYR A 65 -10.26 15.67 20.80
C TYR A 65 -10.10 17.19 20.95
N ARG A 66 -10.76 18.01 20.12
CA ARG A 66 -10.63 19.49 20.11
C ARG A 66 -9.17 19.94 20.06
N THR A 67 -8.35 19.21 19.31
CA THR A 67 -6.92 19.52 19.11
C THR A 67 -6.69 20.14 17.74
N ASN A 68 -5.65 20.97 17.64
CA ASN A 68 -5.09 21.31 16.34
C ASN A 68 -4.43 20.02 15.82
N GLY A 69 -4.97 19.44 14.74
CA GLY A 69 -4.43 18.21 14.14
C GLY A 69 -2.94 18.33 13.77
N LEU A 70 -2.34 17.21 13.35
CA LEU A 70 -0.96 17.20 12.84
C LEU A 70 -0.78 18.23 11.72
N LYS A 71 0.44 18.79 11.58
CA LYS A 71 0.73 19.67 10.43
C LYS A 71 0.67 18.85 9.14
N LEU A 72 0.19 19.47 8.06
CA LEU A 72 0.08 18.84 6.73
C LEU A 72 1.40 18.21 6.27
N VAL A 73 2.51 18.95 6.41
CA VAL A 73 3.84 18.48 6.00
C VAL A 73 4.23 17.24 6.80
N ASP A 74 4.09 17.29 8.12
CA ASP A 74 4.42 16.16 9.00
C ASP A 74 3.57 14.93 8.67
N PHE A 75 2.28 15.12 8.37
CA PHE A 75 1.41 14.03 7.93
C PHE A 75 1.86 13.43 6.60
N PHE A 76 2.21 14.27 5.62
CA PHE A 76 2.63 13.82 4.30
C PHE A 76 3.90 12.97 4.35
N PHE A 77 4.83 13.29 5.25
CA PHE A 77 6.08 12.57 5.43
C PHE A 77 6.07 11.58 6.61
N ALA A 78 4.92 11.37 7.26
CA ALA A 78 4.79 10.38 8.33
C ALA A 78 4.92 8.97 7.76
N VAL A 79 5.80 8.18 8.39
CA VAL A 79 5.96 6.74 8.17
C VAL A 79 5.64 6.04 9.50
N GLY A 80 4.77 5.04 9.47
CA GLY A 80 4.34 4.28 10.65
C GLY A 80 5.39 3.28 11.16
N LEU A 81 6.68 3.66 11.17
CA LEU A 81 7.76 2.81 11.65
C LEU A 81 8.07 3.11 13.12
N PRO A 82 8.34 2.08 13.94
CA PRO A 82 8.89 2.30 15.26
C PRO A 82 10.30 2.90 15.15
N LEU A 83 10.60 3.89 15.99
CA LEU A 83 11.94 4.45 16.08
C LEU A 83 12.84 3.44 16.80
N THR A 84 13.83 2.91 16.10
CA THR A 84 14.82 1.99 16.66
C THR A 84 16.22 2.61 16.58
N ILE A 85 17.08 2.28 17.56
CA ILE A 85 18.49 2.72 17.58
C ILE A 85 19.32 1.93 16.54
N ASP A 86 18.84 0.75 16.13
CA ASP A 86 19.53 -0.12 15.18
C ASP A 86 19.15 0.23 13.73
N LYS A 87 20.11 0.76 13.00
CA LYS A 87 19.95 1.21 11.60
C LYS A 87 19.59 0.05 10.67
N PHE A 88 20.05 -1.17 10.94
CA PHE A 88 19.74 -2.34 10.11
C PHE A 88 18.31 -2.83 10.34
N ILE A 89 17.85 -2.83 11.60
CA ILE A 89 16.48 -3.18 11.93
C ILE A 89 15.52 -2.16 11.30
N PHE A 90 15.80 -0.87 11.48
CA PHE A 90 15.00 0.19 10.88
C PHE A 90 14.94 0.07 9.35
N ALA A 91 16.09 -0.12 8.68
CA ALA A 91 16.12 -0.26 7.23
C ALA A 91 15.31 -1.47 6.74
N PHE A 92 15.33 -2.57 7.48
CA PHE A 92 14.55 -3.75 7.13
C PHE A 92 13.05 -3.53 7.33
N GLU A 93 12.61 -2.99 8.47
CA GLU A 93 11.20 -2.69 8.70
C GLU A 93 10.66 -1.69 7.68
N ALA A 94 11.49 -0.71 7.30
CA ALA A 94 11.16 0.25 6.26
C ALA A 94 11.00 -0.42 4.89
N LEU A 95 11.92 -1.33 4.52
CA LEU A 95 11.82 -2.12 3.31
C LEU A 95 10.57 -3.03 3.31
N ASP A 96 10.25 -3.63 4.46
CA ASP A 96 9.09 -4.49 4.62
C ASP A 96 7.80 -3.70 4.39
N LEU A 97 7.62 -2.61 5.12
CA LEU A 97 6.44 -1.74 5.05
C LEU A 97 6.21 -1.15 3.65
N VAL A 98 7.29 -0.76 2.96
CA VAL A 98 7.19 0.01 1.72
C VAL A 98 7.27 -0.85 0.47
N CYS A 99 7.96 -1.99 0.50
CA CYS A 99 8.15 -2.82 -0.68
C CYS A 99 7.53 -4.21 -0.54
N ILE A 100 7.87 -4.93 0.55
CA ILE A 100 7.51 -6.34 0.70
C ILE A 100 6.01 -6.49 0.95
N ALA A 101 5.46 -5.76 1.93
CA ALA A 101 4.04 -5.80 2.26
C ALA A 101 3.16 -5.39 1.06
N PRO A 102 3.37 -4.23 0.41
CA PRO A 102 2.61 -3.86 -0.80
C PRO A 102 2.70 -4.91 -1.91
N LEU A 103 3.89 -5.50 -2.14
CA LEU A 103 4.05 -6.54 -3.16
C LEU A 103 3.13 -7.74 -2.87
N PHE A 104 3.19 -8.29 -1.66
CA PHE A 104 2.41 -9.49 -1.31
C PHE A 104 0.91 -9.21 -1.22
N GLU A 105 0.53 -8.08 -0.62
CA GLU A 105 -0.87 -7.69 -0.51
C GLU A 105 -1.50 -7.47 -1.88
N GLU A 106 -0.85 -6.72 -2.77
CA GLU A 106 -1.40 -6.51 -4.12
C GLU A 106 -1.48 -7.80 -4.92
N PHE A 107 -0.52 -8.71 -4.77
CA PHE A 107 -0.65 -10.05 -5.36
C PHE A 107 -1.88 -10.78 -4.81
N LEU A 108 -2.09 -10.82 -3.50
CA LEU A 108 -3.22 -11.51 -2.89
C LEU A 108 -4.56 -10.90 -3.34
N PHE A 109 -4.72 -9.59 -3.20
CA PHE A 109 -6.00 -8.93 -3.43
C PHE A 109 -6.29 -8.65 -4.91
N ARG A 110 -5.32 -8.10 -5.65
CA ARG A 110 -5.51 -7.67 -7.06
C ARG A 110 -5.07 -8.76 -8.03
N GLY A 111 -4.09 -9.57 -7.64
CA GLY A 111 -3.62 -10.72 -8.43
C GLY A 111 -4.55 -11.92 -8.30
N PHE A 112 -4.73 -12.46 -7.09
CA PHE A 112 -5.51 -13.68 -6.88
C PHE A 112 -7.00 -13.40 -6.73
N LEU A 113 -7.42 -12.72 -5.66
CA LEU A 113 -8.84 -12.58 -5.32
C LEU A 113 -9.63 -11.87 -6.43
N ASN A 114 -9.13 -10.74 -6.91
CA ASN A 114 -9.75 -10.00 -7.99
C ASN A 114 -9.86 -10.81 -9.29
N ASN A 115 -8.83 -11.57 -9.68
CA ASN A 115 -8.94 -12.37 -10.91
C ASN A 115 -9.77 -13.65 -10.72
N LEU A 116 -9.81 -14.23 -9.51
CA LEU A 116 -10.69 -15.36 -9.18
C LEU A 116 -12.18 -15.03 -9.32
N LEU A 117 -12.55 -13.80 -8.97
CA LEU A 117 -13.92 -13.27 -9.07
C LEU A 117 -14.24 -12.71 -10.46
N ARG A 118 -13.22 -12.51 -11.31
CA ARG A 118 -13.41 -11.96 -12.66
C ARG A 118 -14.20 -12.93 -13.52
N GLY A 119 -15.21 -12.42 -14.23
CA GLY A 119 -16.11 -13.22 -15.05
C GLY A 119 -17.20 -13.97 -14.26
N LYS A 120 -17.10 -14.02 -12.93
CA LYS A 120 -18.13 -14.62 -12.05
C LYS A 120 -19.11 -13.59 -11.51
N VAL A 121 -18.63 -12.38 -11.24
CA VAL A 121 -19.45 -11.25 -10.75
C VAL A 121 -19.10 -9.97 -11.47
N ASN A 122 -20.00 -8.98 -11.40
CA ASN A 122 -19.75 -7.65 -11.98
C ASN A 122 -18.61 -6.90 -11.26
N ALA A 123 -18.13 -5.83 -11.88
CA ALA A 123 -16.97 -5.09 -11.37
C ALA A 123 -17.23 -4.42 -10.00
N PHE A 124 -18.46 -3.95 -9.75
CA PHE A 124 -18.83 -3.29 -8.50
C PHE A 124 -18.82 -4.26 -7.31
N VAL A 125 -19.41 -5.44 -7.48
CA VAL A 125 -19.40 -6.50 -6.46
C VAL A 125 -17.97 -6.94 -6.17
N ARG A 126 -17.14 -7.09 -7.21
CA ARG A 126 -15.74 -7.45 -7.06
C ARG A 126 -14.93 -6.42 -6.28
N MET A 127 -15.09 -5.15 -6.64
CA MET A 127 -14.48 -4.02 -5.94
C MET A 127 -14.86 -4.00 -4.46
N SER A 128 -16.14 -4.24 -4.17
CA SER A 128 -16.68 -4.28 -2.81
C SER A 128 -16.07 -5.43 -2.00
N ILE A 129 -16.10 -6.66 -2.53
CA ILE A 129 -15.54 -7.84 -1.84
C ILE A 129 -14.05 -7.66 -1.58
N VAL A 130 -13.27 -7.29 -2.61
CA VAL A 130 -11.82 -7.11 -2.49
C VAL A 130 -11.50 -6.03 -1.46
N SER A 131 -12.25 -4.93 -1.46
CA SER A 131 -11.94 -3.79 -0.58
C SER A 131 -12.38 -3.97 0.86
N ILE A 132 -13.51 -4.63 1.08
CA ILE A 132 -13.95 -4.98 2.44
C ILE A 132 -12.98 -5.98 3.06
N LEU A 133 -12.60 -7.04 2.33
CA LEU A 133 -11.65 -8.03 2.85
C LEU A 133 -10.27 -7.42 3.13
N PHE A 134 -9.81 -6.50 2.28
CA PHE A 134 -8.59 -5.73 2.55
C PHE A 134 -8.70 -4.97 3.87
N ALA A 135 -9.74 -4.15 4.04
CA ALA A 135 -9.93 -3.36 5.26
C ALA A 135 -10.09 -4.23 6.52
N VAL A 136 -10.81 -5.36 6.43
CA VAL A 136 -10.99 -6.30 7.53
C VAL A 136 -9.67 -6.93 7.97
N LEU A 137 -8.81 -7.34 7.03
CA LEU A 137 -7.51 -7.92 7.36
C LEU A 137 -6.55 -6.90 7.98
N HIS A 138 -6.83 -5.59 7.83
CA HIS A 138 -6.09 -4.50 8.46
C HIS A 138 -6.63 -4.08 9.82
N MET A 139 -7.68 -4.73 10.34
CA MET A 139 -8.24 -4.41 11.66
C MET A 139 -7.23 -4.35 12.82
N PRO A 140 -6.17 -5.18 12.88
CA PRO A 140 -5.14 -5.04 13.92
C PRO A 140 -4.44 -3.67 13.95
N TYR A 141 -4.45 -2.94 12.83
CA TYR A 141 -3.85 -1.61 12.69
C TYR A 141 -4.88 -0.47 12.73
N ILE A 142 -6.18 -0.79 12.82
CA ILE A 142 -7.29 0.16 12.78
C ILE A 142 -7.75 0.42 14.21
N GLN A 143 -7.60 1.66 14.66
CA GLN A 143 -7.97 2.08 16.02
C GLN A 143 -9.41 2.59 16.14
N ASN A 144 -10.02 2.98 15.01
CA ASN A 144 -11.37 3.55 14.98
C ASN A 144 -12.04 3.39 13.61
N TRP A 145 -13.36 3.65 13.57
CA TRP A 145 -14.18 3.50 12.37
C TRP A 145 -13.76 4.43 11.22
N ILE A 146 -13.13 5.57 11.51
CA ILE A 146 -12.63 6.49 10.48
C ILE A 146 -11.42 5.91 9.77
N GLN A 147 -10.49 5.32 10.52
CA GLN A 147 -9.38 4.59 9.93
C GLN A 147 -9.89 3.42 9.09
N PHE A 148 -10.92 2.69 9.55
CA PHE A 148 -11.54 1.64 8.73
C PHE A 148 -12.05 2.17 7.38
N ILE A 149 -12.77 3.29 7.38
CA ILE A 149 -13.24 3.93 6.14
C ILE A 149 -12.06 4.36 5.26
N ALA A 150 -10.98 4.89 5.85
CA ALA A 150 -9.78 5.27 5.12
C ALA A 150 -9.12 4.06 4.41
N TYR A 151 -8.95 2.93 5.11
CA TYR A 151 -8.44 1.68 4.52
C TYR A 151 -9.38 1.14 3.43
N LEU A 152 -10.70 1.21 3.63
CA LEU A 152 -11.69 0.78 2.64
C LEU A 152 -11.60 1.63 1.35
N ILE A 153 -11.59 2.95 1.49
CA ILE A 153 -11.45 3.88 0.36
C ILE A 153 -10.12 3.65 -0.35
N PHE A 154 -9.03 3.52 0.41
CA PHE A 154 -7.71 3.28 -0.17
C PHE A 154 -7.68 1.98 -0.98
N SER A 155 -8.29 0.91 -0.46
CA SER A 155 -8.40 -0.33 -1.20
C SER A 155 -9.22 -0.22 -2.49
N ILE A 156 -10.29 0.58 -2.49
CA ILE A 156 -11.07 0.90 -3.69
C ILE A 156 -10.19 1.62 -4.70
N VAL A 157 -9.41 2.62 -4.28
CA VAL A 157 -8.49 3.35 -5.17
C VAL A 157 -7.46 2.40 -5.79
N LEU A 158 -6.84 1.53 -5.00
CA LEU A 158 -5.91 0.51 -5.49
C LEU A 158 -6.56 -0.46 -6.48
N PHE A 159 -7.81 -0.86 -6.24
CA PHE A 159 -8.59 -1.67 -7.18
C PHE A 159 -8.78 -0.95 -8.52
N LEU A 160 -9.22 0.31 -8.48
CA LEU A 160 -9.42 1.12 -9.69
C LEU A 160 -8.10 1.35 -10.44
N MET A 161 -7.01 1.59 -9.69
CA MET A 161 -5.66 1.74 -10.23
C MET A 161 -5.21 0.49 -10.98
N TYR A 162 -5.41 -0.69 -10.38
CA TYR A 162 -5.17 -1.98 -11.05
C TYR A 162 -6.04 -2.15 -12.30
N GLU A 163 -7.36 -1.93 -12.23
CA GLU A 163 -8.27 -2.18 -13.37
C GLU A 163 -8.00 -1.31 -14.60
N ARG A 164 -7.44 -0.10 -14.38
CA ARG A 164 -7.12 0.86 -15.45
C ARG A 164 -6.24 0.23 -16.54
N ARG A 165 -5.14 -0.43 -16.14
CA ARG A 165 -4.23 -1.13 -17.07
C ARG A 165 -4.18 -2.64 -16.91
N ARG A 166 -4.84 -3.21 -15.89
CA ARG A 166 -4.64 -4.60 -15.42
C ARG A 166 -3.19 -4.89 -15.09
N SER A 167 -2.57 -3.96 -14.34
CA SER A 167 -1.17 -4.06 -13.97
C SER A 167 -1.05 -4.08 -12.45
N LEU A 168 -0.46 -5.14 -11.91
CA LEU A 168 -0.09 -5.18 -10.48
C LEU A 168 0.91 -4.07 -10.15
N PHE A 169 1.81 -3.75 -11.08
CA PHE A 169 2.80 -2.69 -10.90
C PHE A 169 2.16 -1.35 -10.53
N ASP A 170 1.05 -0.96 -11.17
CA ASP A 170 0.38 0.32 -10.86
C ASP A 170 -0.13 0.38 -9.42
N ALA A 171 -0.76 -0.71 -8.96
CA ALA A 171 -1.28 -0.80 -7.61
C ALA A 171 -0.14 -0.90 -6.59
N ILE A 172 0.89 -1.72 -6.85
CA ILE A 172 2.06 -1.87 -5.99
C ILE A 172 2.77 -0.53 -5.83
N LEU A 173 2.99 0.21 -6.93
CA LEU A 173 3.66 1.49 -6.88
C LEU A 173 2.85 2.53 -6.09
N LEU A 174 1.54 2.64 -6.34
CA LEU A 174 0.69 3.54 -5.56
C LEU A 174 0.69 3.17 -4.07
N HIS A 175 0.61 1.87 -3.75
CA HIS A 175 0.62 1.38 -2.38
C HIS A 175 1.94 1.68 -1.69
N SER A 176 3.06 1.38 -2.34
CA SER A 176 4.41 1.68 -1.84
C SER A 176 4.59 3.19 -1.58
N LEU A 177 4.13 4.04 -2.51
CA LEU A 177 4.15 5.50 -2.33
C LEU A 177 3.36 5.93 -1.09
N SER A 178 2.14 5.41 -0.92
CA SER A 178 1.31 5.70 0.25
C SER A 178 1.91 5.24 1.58
N ASN A 179 2.70 4.16 1.58
CA ASN A 179 3.37 3.62 2.76
C ASN A 179 4.67 4.37 3.10
N GLY A 180 5.09 5.34 2.29
CA GLY A 180 6.24 6.19 2.59
C GLY A 180 7.46 5.94 1.70
N LEU A 181 7.31 5.36 0.51
CA LEU A 181 8.42 5.21 -0.44
C LEU A 181 9.19 6.51 -0.69
N LEU A 182 8.48 7.64 -0.84
CA LEU A 182 9.13 8.94 -1.01
C LEU A 182 9.95 9.33 0.23
N VAL A 183 9.47 8.98 1.42
CA VAL A 183 10.18 9.29 2.66
C VAL A 183 11.50 8.53 2.71
N ILE A 184 11.52 7.24 2.36
CA ILE A 184 12.77 6.45 2.34
C ILE A 184 13.71 6.90 1.22
N LEU A 185 13.19 7.31 0.06
CA LEU A 185 14.00 7.74 -1.08
C LEU A 185 14.64 9.14 -0.89
N PHE A 186 13.97 10.03 -0.16
CA PHE A 186 14.39 11.43 0.00
C PHE A 186 14.90 11.78 1.41
N ILE A 187 14.74 10.89 2.40
CA ILE A 187 15.49 11.01 3.66
C ILE A 187 16.96 10.67 3.35
N GLU A 188 17.80 11.70 3.31
CA GLU A 188 19.15 11.54 3.84
C GLU A 188 18.97 11.00 5.26
N ILE A 189 19.39 9.75 5.51
CA ILE A 189 19.39 9.12 6.86
C ILE A 189 19.76 10.24 7.84
N PRO A 190 18.87 10.67 8.75
CA PRO A 190 19.07 11.92 9.46
C PRO A 190 20.44 11.86 10.12
N LYS A 191 21.32 12.83 9.80
CA LYS A 191 22.62 12.98 10.48
C LYS A 191 22.47 13.12 12.00
N ARG A 192 21.24 13.27 12.51
CA ARG A 192 20.88 13.30 13.95
C ARG A 192 20.73 11.92 14.61
N PHE A 193 21.00 10.83 13.90
CA PHE A 193 21.27 9.51 14.49
C PHE A 193 22.76 9.14 14.45
N PHE A 194 23.64 10.15 14.56
CA PHE A 194 25.08 10.00 14.78
C PHE A 194 25.51 10.93 15.91
#